data_AF-A0A954A530-F1
#
_entry.id   AF-A0A954A530-F1
#
_cell.length_a   1.000
_cell.length_b   1.000
_cell.length_c   1.000
_cell.angle_alpha   90.00
_cell.angle_beta   90.00
_cell.angle_gamma   90.00
#
_symmetry.space_group_name_H-M   'P 1'
#
loop_
_entity.id
_entity.type
_entity.pdbx_description
1 polymer ?
#
loop_
_entity_poly.entity_id
_entity_poly.type
_entity_poly.pdbx_seq_one_letter_code
_entity_poly.pdbx_strand_id
1 'polypeptide(L)' 'MKIATDTLRRFVAIPEDPHEVRELLDDLGLEVKRAQTDNGICALTLELLANRGDHHCYVGLAREI' A
#
# COMPACT_ATOMS: atom_id res chain seq x y z
N MET A 1 -3.84 5.27 6.54
CA MET A 1 -4.24 5.66 5.16
C MET A 1 -4.91 4.48 4.48
N LYS A 2 -5.95 4.67 3.65
CA LYS A 2 -6.53 3.58 2.82
C LYS A 2 -6.08 3.76 1.37
N ILE A 3 -5.50 2.72 0.78
CA ILE A 3 -5.03 2.70 -0.62
C ILE A 3 -5.70 1.55 -1.40
N ALA A 4 -5.86 1.72 -2.71
CA ALA A 4 -6.21 0.64 -3.62
C ALA A 4 -4.95 0.18 -4.37
N THR A 5 -4.70 -1.13 -4.41
CA THR A 5 -3.50 -1.70 -5.06
C THR A 5 -3.44 -1.34 -6.55
N ASP A 6 -4.59 -1.32 -7.23
CA ASP A 6 -4.68 -0.96 -8.65
C ASP A 6 -4.29 0.49 -8.93
N THR A 7 -4.56 1.39 -7.99
CA THR A 7 -4.15 2.79 -8.10
C THR A 7 -2.66 2.91 -7.84
N LEU A 8 -2.12 2.19 -6.86
CA LEU A 8 -0.69 2.18 -6.53
C LEU A 8 0.16 1.67 -7.70
N ARG A 9 -0.32 0.65 -8.43
CA ARG A 9 0.31 0.12 -9.66
C ARG A 9 0.55 1.14 -10.76
N ARG A 10 -0.16 2.28 -10.75
CA ARG A 10 0.06 3.37 -11.70
C ARG A 10 1.31 4.19 -11.40
N PHE A 11 1.87 4.08 -10.20
CA PHE A 11 3.02 4.85 -9.72
C PHE A 11 4.28 3.99 -9.56
N VAL A 12 4.12 2.71 -9.25
CA VAL A 12 5.23 1.77 -9.04
C VAL A 12 4.82 0.35 -9.41
N ALA A 13 5.77 -0.45 -9.90
CA ALA A 13 5.56 -1.86 -10.17
C ALA A 13 5.49 -2.65 -8.85
N ILE A 14 4.34 -3.28 -8.58
CA ILE A 14 4.12 -4.13 -7.41
C ILE A 14 3.50 -5.45 -7.86
N PRO A 15 3.61 -6.52 -7.05
CA PRO A 15 2.99 -7.81 -7.35
C PRO A 15 1.49 -7.73 -7.66
N GLU A 16 1.00 -8.69 -8.45
CA GLU A 16 -0.43 -8.80 -8.72
C GLU A 16 -1.20 -9.38 -7.54
N ASP A 17 -0.60 -10.34 -6.83
CA ASP A 17 -1.18 -10.96 -5.64
C ASP A 17 -1.21 -9.96 -4.47
N PRO A 18 -2.40 -9.64 -3.92
CA PRO A 18 -2.52 -8.81 -2.72
C PRO A 18 -1.72 -9.31 -1.51
N HIS A 19 -1.50 -10.62 -1.39
CA HIS A 19 -0.69 -11.19 -0.32
C HIS A 19 0.78 -10.76 -0.44
N GLU A 20 1.35 -10.90 -1.64
CA GLU A 20 2.73 -10.47 -1.93
C GLU A 20 2.89 -8.94 -1.80
N VAL A 21 1.88 -8.16 -2.19
CA VAL A 21 1.87 -6.71 -1.96
C VAL A 21 1.91 -6.39 -0.47
N ARG A 22 1.18 -7.13 0.36
CA ARG A 22 1.22 -6.94 1.80
C ARG A 22 2.60 -7.25 2.37
N GLU A 23 3.17 -8.40 2.03
CA GLU A 23 4.50 -8.79 2.51
C GLU A 23 5.55 -7.75 2.15
N LEU A 24 5.53 -7.26 0.91
CA LEU A 24 6.39 -6.17 0.45
C LEU A 24 6.24 -4.90 1.32
N LEU A 25 5.01 -4.50 1.64
CA LEU A 25 4.76 -3.31 2.46
C LEU A 25 5.25 -3.52 3.91
N ASP A 26 4.98 -4.69 4.50
CA ASP A 26 5.42 -5.02 5.85
C ASP A 26 6.97 -5.06 5.93
N ASP A 27 7.67 -5.56 4.90
CA ASP A 27 9.14 -5.56 4.78
C ASP A 27 9.75 -4.15 4.69
N LEU A 28 9.02 -3.20 4.08
CA LEU A 28 9.39 -1.78 4.02
C LEU A 28 9.02 -1.01 5.30
N GLY A 29 8.44 -1.66 6.30
CA GLY A 29 7.98 -1.04 7.54
C GLY A 29 6.68 -0.25 7.39
N LEU A 30 5.91 -0.49 6.33
CA LEU A 30 4.57 0.06 6.10
C LEU A 30 3.51 -0.92 6.60
N GLU A 31 3.15 -0.82 7.88
CA GLU A 31 2.25 -1.79 8.50
C GLU A 31 0.84 -1.81 7.88
N VAL A 32 0.42 -2.99 7.42
CA VAL A 32 -0.94 -3.22 6.90
C VAL A 32 -1.89 -3.71 8.01
N LYS A 33 -2.74 -2.82 8.53
CA LYS A 33 -3.76 -3.16 9.55
C LYS A 33 -4.93 -3.98 9.01
N ARG A 34 -5.32 -3.74 7.76
CA ARG A 34 -6.48 -4.40 7.16
C ARG A 34 -6.36 -4.50 5.66
N ALA A 35 -6.70 -5.67 5.12
CA ALA A 35 -6.97 -5.87 3.70
C ALA A 35 -8.47 -6.08 3.48
N GLN A 36 -9.01 -5.49 2.43
CA GLN A 36 -10.40 -5.67 1.98
C GLN A 36 -10.40 -5.86 0.48
N THR A 37 -11.11 -6.87 -0.01
CA THR A 37 -11.36 -7.05 -1.44
C THR A 37 -12.84 -6.90 -1.70
N ASP A 38 -13.20 -5.96 -2.57
CA ASP A 38 -14.59 -5.70 -2.97
C ASP A 38 -14.67 -5.53 -4.49
N ASN A 39 -15.59 -6.25 -5.14
CA ASN A 39 -15.76 -6.27 -6.60
C ASN A 39 -14.45 -6.46 -7.39
N GLY A 40 -13.52 -7.27 -6.88
CA GLY A 40 -12.21 -7.52 -7.49
C GLY A 40 -11.15 -6.46 -7.21
N ILE A 41 -11.50 -5.36 -6.54
CA ILE A 41 -10.56 -4.31 -6.16
C ILE A 41 -10.02 -4.61 -4.76
N CYS A 42 -8.71 -4.72 -4.63
CA CYS A 42 -8.06 -4.85 -3.33
C CYS A 42 -7.71 -3.48 -2.74
N ALA A 43 -8.15 -3.25 -1.51
CA ALA A 43 -7.82 -2.07 -0.72
C ALA A 43 -7.12 -2.43 0.59
N LEU A 44 -6.03 -1.72 0.88
CA LEU A 44 -5.22 -1.90 2.08
C LEU A 44 -5.33 -0.66 2.99
N THR A 45 -5.50 -0.90 4.28
CA THR A 45 -5.43 0.15 5.32
C THR A 45 -4.07 0.07 5.98
N LEU A 46 -3.26 1.10 5.74
CA LEU A 46 -1.92 1.26 6.30
C LEU A 46 -1.97 2.06 7.61
N GLU A 47 -1.20 1.64 8.60
CA GLU A 47 -0.80 2.48 9.73
C GLU A 47 0.51 3.18 9.37
N LEU A 48 0.51 4.51 9.42
CA LEU A 48 1.65 5.33 9.02
C LEU A 48 2.22 6.03 10.25
N LEU A 49 3.53 6.19 10.27
CA LEU A 49 4.20 6.97 11.30
C LEU A 49 3.83 8.45 11.17
N ALA A 50 3.53 9.09 12.30
CA ALA A 50 3.10 10.50 12.32
C ALA A 50 4.15 11.49 11.78
N ASN A 51 5.43 11.10 11.75
CA ASN A 51 6.54 11.90 11.23
C ASN A 51 6.86 11.64 9.74
N ARG A 52 6.15 10.71 9.08
CA ARG A 52 6.33 10.37 7.65
C ARG A 52 5.14 10.88 6.83
N GLY A 53 4.99 12.20 6.78
CA GLY A 53 3.89 12.87 6.07
C GLY A 53 3.86 12.58 4.56
N ASP A 54 5.01 12.27 3.97
CA ASP A 54 5.17 11.86 2.58
C ASP A 54 4.39 10.57 2.25
N HIS A 55 4.26 9.64 3.19
CA HIS A 55 3.52 8.38 2.99
C HIS A 55 2.00 8.55 2.91
N HIS A 56 1.45 9.76 3.12
CA HIS A 56 0.01 10.04 3.03
C HIS A 56 -0.51 10.20 1.59
N CYS A 57 0.31 9.90 0.58
CA CYS A 57 -0.08 9.95 -0.82
C CYS A 57 0.52 8.77 -1.60
N TYR A 58 -0.13 8.37 -2.70
CA TYR A 58 0.33 7.26 -3.54
C TYR A 58 1.76 7.47 -4.06
N VAL A 59 2.12 8.71 -4.43
CA VAL A 59 3.45 9.04 -4.93
C VAL A 59 4.52 8.85 -3.85
N GLY A 60 4.22 9.18 -2.59
CA GLY A 60 5.18 8.99 -1.51
C GLY A 60 5.37 7.52 -1.15
N LEU A 61 4.28 6.75 -1.09
CA LEU A 61 4.35 5.30 -0.92
C LEU A 61 5.15 4.64 -2.06
N ALA A 62 4.90 5.05 -3.30
CA ALA A 62 5.59 4.55 -4.48
C ALA A 62 7.08 4.92 -4.55
N ARG A 63 7.57 5.84 -3.72
CA ARG A 63 9.00 6.17 -3.64
C ARG A 63 9.75 5.33 -2.60
N GLU A 64 9.02 4.79 -1.62
CA GLU A 64 9.59 3.90 -0.61
C GLU A 64 9.68 2.45 -1.13
N ILE A 65 8.80 2.10 -2.09
CA ILE A 65 8.79 0.83 -2.84
C ILE A 65 9.77 0.89 -4.01
#